data_AF-A0A923Y1P9-F1
#
_entry.id   AF-A0A923Y1P9-F1
#
_cell.length_a   1.000
_cell.length_b   1.000
_cell.length_c   1.000
_cell.angle_alpha   90.00
_cell.angle_beta   90.00
_cell.angle_gamma   90.00
#
_symmetry.space_group_name_H-M   'P 1'
#
loop_
_entity.id
_entity.type
_entity.pdbx_description
1 polymer ?
#
loop_
_entity_poly.entity_id
_entity_poly.type
_entity_poly.pdbx_seq_one_letter_code
_entity_poly.pdbx_strand_id
1 'polypeptide(L)'
;MVDLSILDQIGTFKTADLLTRASELNLDARTTQLVVAKAILENLGRLHNTFGYREPLAPDSAALASTVSRTFAHDDWFDGQSPVQAGETASEEGFNKRFHAIEADLDALIAEVKRAFAEMAALRHQLASMFDDIRAEINRLDGQLVDTTVNPRPDFTVPPVFTQPIDPRVFPGFDPAVPIGPIKDPFRPGVIWQPNDMSSRIIEFAGQPGKGSAFGKPATRLSREVFSGQQVDVWSTDAGMIMVPVQSAQVVTGDATHGLMRAANAAGWMASNAETVRTAVGEAPFTIEDARTKLGDVVLDDGTKFSDALAQVPDGTQFVTPDDLAAAITDSESAAIVRNGQTLDAIVAAVGFSSGDASVQDVQIDSFRSLDEGQRNALSAAGINTVGALAQADTAAVNNAFTAAGLAPDPAGAARVVALGKGLVKLRQR
;
A
#
# COMPACT_ATOMS: atom_id res chain seq x y z
N MET A 1 12.63 49.61 35.36
CA MET A 1 11.83 48.93 34.32
C MET A 1 12.59 47.65 34.00
N VAL A 2 12.05 46.48 34.34
CA VAL A 2 12.76 45.20 34.17
C VAL A 2 12.80 44.87 32.69
N ASP A 3 13.98 44.59 32.16
CA ASP A 3 14.16 44.18 30.77
C ASP A 3 13.56 42.76 30.59
N LEU A 4 12.47 42.68 29.84
CA LEU A 4 11.72 41.45 29.61
C LEU A 4 12.30 40.60 28.46
N SER A 5 13.35 41.07 27.77
CA SER A 5 14.03 40.30 26.72
C SER A 5 14.70 39.01 27.24
N ILE A 6 14.93 38.92 28.55
CA ILE A 6 15.42 37.71 29.22
C ILE A 6 14.43 36.53 29.12
N LEU A 7 13.13 36.78 28.89
CA LEU A 7 12.12 35.74 28.76
C LEU A 7 12.23 34.93 27.45
N ASP A 8 12.84 35.49 26.40
CA ASP A 8 13.04 34.78 25.14
C ASP A 8 14.09 33.66 25.23
N GLN A 9 14.93 33.67 26.28
CA GLN A 9 15.93 32.62 26.53
C GLN A 9 15.35 31.41 27.30
N ILE A 10 14.06 31.43 27.67
CA ILE A 10 13.47 30.53 28.68
C ILE A 10 12.69 29.34 28.05
N GLY A 11 12.68 29.20 26.73
CA GLY A 11 11.77 28.31 25.97
C GLY A 11 11.78 26.80 26.23
N THR A 12 12.58 26.25 27.15
CA THR A 12 12.66 24.79 27.39
C THR A 12 12.94 24.37 28.84
N PHE A 13 12.76 25.25 29.83
CA PHE A 13 13.20 24.96 31.20
C PHE A 13 12.14 24.24 32.05
N LYS A 14 12.59 23.28 32.88
CA LYS A 14 11.76 22.72 33.96
C LYS A 14 11.50 23.80 35.00
N THR A 15 10.38 23.75 35.71
CA THR A 15 9.97 24.77 36.70
C THR A 15 11.02 25.04 37.78
N ALA A 16 11.85 24.04 38.10
CA ALA A 16 12.96 24.17 39.04
C ALA A 16 14.11 25.05 38.52
N ASP A 17 14.36 25.06 37.22
CA ASP A 17 15.43 25.86 36.59
C ASP A 17 15.01 27.34 36.49
N LEU A 18 13.72 27.61 36.32
CA LEU A 18 13.14 28.97 36.34
C LEU A 18 13.36 29.68 37.68
N LEU A 19 13.13 28.97 38.78
CA LEU A 19 13.34 29.50 40.13
C LEU A 19 14.82 29.75 40.41
N THR A 20 15.69 28.85 39.94
CA THR A 20 17.14 29.00 40.05
C THR A 20 17.62 30.23 39.28
N ARG A 21 17.19 30.41 38.03
CA ARG A 21 17.54 31.58 37.21
C ARG A 21 17.00 32.89 37.77
N ALA A 22 15.77 32.90 38.29
CA ALA A 22 15.20 34.07 38.94
C ALA A 22 16.01 34.50 40.18
N SER A 23 16.54 33.52 40.93
CA SER A 23 17.43 33.79 42.06
C SER A 23 18.80 34.35 41.63
N GLU A 24 19.36 33.86 40.52
CA GLU A 24 20.63 34.36 39.94
C GLU A 24 20.51 35.83 39.47
N LEU A 25 19.31 36.26 39.09
CA LEU A 25 19.00 37.63 38.67
C LEU A 25 18.63 38.56 39.84
N ASN A 26 18.70 38.08 41.10
CA ASN A 26 18.32 38.83 42.31
C ASN A 26 16.91 39.45 42.24
N LEU A 27 15.96 38.77 41.61
CA LEU A 27 14.57 39.22 41.59
C LEU A 27 13.95 39.04 42.99
N ASP A 28 13.17 40.01 43.44
CA ASP A 28 12.41 39.85 44.68
C ASP A 28 11.34 38.75 44.53
N ALA A 29 10.83 38.25 45.66
CA ALA A 29 9.91 37.11 45.67
C ALA A 29 8.62 37.37 44.87
N ARG A 30 8.12 38.62 44.85
CA ARG A 30 6.88 38.97 44.14
C ARG A 30 7.15 39.05 42.64
N THR A 31 8.27 39.62 42.23
CA THR A 31 8.70 39.67 40.83
C THR A 31 9.00 38.27 40.29
N THR A 32 9.64 37.41 41.09
CA THR A 32 9.89 36.00 40.77
C THR A 32 8.58 35.24 40.56
N GLN A 33 7.60 35.38 41.45
CA GLN A 33 6.29 34.75 41.30
C GLN A 33 5.56 35.22 40.03
N LEU A 34 5.67 36.51 39.68
CA LEU A 34 5.04 37.05 38.47
C LEU A 34 5.71 36.51 37.20
N VAL A 35 7.04 36.44 37.17
CA VAL A 35 7.83 35.90 36.05
C VAL A 35 7.57 34.41 35.87
N VAL A 36 7.56 33.62 36.96
CA VAL A 36 7.24 32.20 36.90
C VAL A 36 5.79 31.96 36.49
N ALA A 37 4.83 32.71 37.03
CA ALA A 37 3.42 32.59 36.64
C ALA A 37 3.21 32.95 35.16
N LYS A 38 3.86 34.02 34.67
CA LYS A 38 3.82 34.41 33.26
C LYS A 38 4.47 33.34 32.36
N ALA A 39 5.65 32.84 32.73
CA ALA A 39 6.32 31.77 31.99
C ALA A 39 5.50 30.47 31.99
N ILE A 40 4.81 30.14 33.09
CA ILE A 40 3.88 29.01 33.15
C ILE A 40 2.68 29.26 32.23
N LEU A 41 2.06 30.46 32.24
CA LEU A 41 0.94 30.81 31.36
C LEU A 41 1.34 30.82 29.87
N GLU A 42 2.51 31.31 29.53
CA GLU A 42 3.04 31.35 28.15
C GLU A 42 3.47 29.95 27.67
N ASN A 43 3.91 29.06 28.57
CA ASN A 43 4.27 27.69 28.24
C ASN A 43 3.11 26.69 28.38
N LEU A 44 2.06 26.98 29.15
CA LEU A 44 0.87 26.12 29.29
C LEU A 44 0.18 25.87 27.94
N GLY A 45 0.29 26.80 26.99
CA GLY A 45 -0.16 26.63 25.61
C GLY A 45 0.87 26.00 24.66
N ARG A 46 2.10 25.73 25.12
CA ARG A 46 3.21 25.17 24.34
C ARG A 46 3.67 23.79 24.81
N LEU A 47 3.08 23.27 25.89
CA LEU A 47 3.34 21.90 26.33
C LEU A 47 2.70 20.96 25.30
N HIS A 48 3.53 20.32 24.47
CA HIS A 48 3.09 19.23 23.61
C HIS A 48 2.40 18.18 24.48
N ASN A 49 1.11 17.97 24.25
CA ASN A 49 0.38 16.91 24.89
C ASN A 49 0.65 15.65 24.08
N THR A 50 1.53 14.78 24.61
CA THR A 50 1.70 13.47 24.01
C THR A 50 0.51 12.59 24.37
N PHE A 51 -0.30 12.26 23.38
CA PHE A 51 -1.30 11.21 23.48
C PHE A 51 -0.64 9.84 23.56
N GLY A 52 -1.14 9.03 24.49
CA GLY A 52 -0.80 7.62 24.62
C GLY A 52 -1.97 6.86 25.19
N TYR A 53 -2.14 5.60 24.77
CA TYR A 53 -3.15 4.72 25.34
C TYR A 53 -2.81 4.38 26.78
N ARG A 54 -3.84 4.33 27.65
CA ARG A 54 -3.68 3.93 29.05
C ARG A 54 -3.13 2.51 29.19
N GLU A 55 -3.54 1.62 28.30
CA GLU A 55 -3.04 0.26 28.19
C GLU A 55 -2.72 -0.02 26.72
N PRO A 56 -1.43 -0.11 26.35
CA PRO A 56 -1.05 -0.38 24.97
C PRO A 56 -1.44 -1.81 24.58
N LEU A 57 -2.01 -1.97 23.39
CA LEU A 57 -2.33 -3.28 22.85
C LEU A 57 -1.04 -3.94 22.35
N ALA A 58 -0.51 -4.92 23.09
CA ALA A 58 0.64 -5.68 22.62
C ALA A 58 0.27 -6.44 21.31
N PRO A 59 1.06 -6.28 20.23
CA PRO A 59 0.79 -6.92 18.94
C PRO A 59 0.90 -8.44 19.06
N ASP A 60 1.85 -8.91 19.85
CA ASP A 60 2.11 -10.32 20.07
C ASP A 60 1.74 -10.69 21.51
N SER A 61 0.93 -11.74 21.65
CA SER A 61 0.64 -12.34 22.95
C SER A 61 0.84 -13.83 22.86
N ALA A 62 1.80 -14.35 23.63
CA ALA A 62 2.02 -15.79 23.76
C ALA A 62 0.75 -16.52 24.25
N ALA A 63 -0.18 -15.81 24.89
CA ALA A 63 -1.47 -16.35 25.31
C ALA A 63 -2.43 -16.68 24.16
N LEU A 64 -2.14 -16.24 22.92
CA LEU A 64 -2.95 -16.53 21.74
C LEU A 64 -2.48 -17.77 20.96
N ALA A 65 -1.37 -18.39 21.36
CA ALA A 65 -0.92 -19.62 20.73
C ALA A 65 -1.82 -20.79 21.18
N SER A 66 -2.41 -21.51 20.22
CA SER A 66 -3.14 -22.75 20.52
C SER A 66 -2.19 -23.82 21.06
N THR A 67 -2.47 -24.33 22.25
CA THR A 67 -1.77 -25.46 22.86
C THR A 67 -2.48 -26.79 22.61
N VAL A 68 -3.52 -26.80 21.77
CA VAL A 68 -4.32 -28.00 21.50
C VAL A 68 -3.47 -29.05 20.76
N SER A 69 -3.45 -30.25 21.32
CA SER A 69 -2.82 -31.44 20.75
C SER A 69 -3.74 -32.65 20.88
N ARG A 70 -3.63 -33.60 19.95
CA ARG A 70 -4.39 -34.85 20.03
C ARG A 70 -3.89 -35.67 21.22
N THR A 71 -4.82 -36.11 22.07
CA THR A 71 -4.54 -37.03 23.18
C THR A 71 -5.12 -38.42 22.94
N PHE A 72 -6.10 -38.54 22.06
CA PHE A 72 -6.66 -39.82 21.64
C PHE A 72 -5.75 -40.47 20.60
N ALA A 73 -5.25 -41.67 20.90
CA ALA A 73 -4.55 -42.52 19.95
C ALA A 73 -5.10 -43.94 20.08
N HIS A 74 -5.42 -44.57 18.95
CA HIS A 74 -5.93 -45.94 18.92
C HIS A 74 -4.79 -46.92 18.67
N ASP A 75 -4.63 -47.88 19.58
CA ASP A 75 -3.77 -49.04 19.36
C ASP A 75 -4.58 -50.11 18.62
N ASP A 76 -4.05 -50.58 17.50
CA ASP A 76 -4.73 -51.57 16.66
C ASP A 76 -5.09 -52.83 17.45
N TRP A 77 -6.33 -53.25 17.27
CA TRP A 77 -6.82 -54.53 17.76
C TRP A 77 -6.61 -55.62 16.71
N PHE A 78 -6.59 -56.87 17.16
CA PHE A 78 -6.40 -58.03 16.29
C PHE A 78 -7.54 -59.02 16.46
N ASP A 79 -8.09 -59.50 15.34
CA ASP A 79 -9.17 -60.48 15.33
C ASP A 79 -8.74 -61.76 16.06
N GLY A 80 -9.61 -62.26 16.94
CA GLY A 80 -9.34 -63.44 17.77
C GLY A 80 -8.43 -63.20 18.98
N GLN A 81 -7.84 -62.01 19.13
CA GLN A 81 -7.13 -61.59 20.35
C GLN A 81 -7.93 -60.55 21.15
N SER A 82 -8.53 -59.59 20.44
CA SER A 82 -9.40 -58.57 21.02
C SER A 82 -10.86 -59.04 21.03
N PRO A 83 -11.71 -58.54 21.95
CA PRO A 83 -13.11 -58.96 22.07
C PRO A 83 -14.03 -58.40 20.97
N VAL A 84 -13.50 -57.60 20.04
CA VAL A 84 -14.27 -56.98 18.96
C VAL A 84 -13.71 -57.38 17.59
N GLN A 85 -14.54 -57.22 16.56
CA GLN A 85 -14.14 -57.34 15.16
C GLN A 85 -13.21 -56.16 14.78
N ALA A 86 -11.90 -56.40 14.82
CA ALA A 86 -10.89 -55.38 14.61
C ALA A 86 -10.64 -55.11 13.12
N GLY A 87 -10.54 -56.19 12.34
CA GLY A 87 -10.31 -56.14 10.89
C GLY A 87 -11.56 -55.87 10.07
N GLU A 88 -11.37 -55.27 8.89
CA GLU A 88 -12.44 -55.08 7.89
C GLU A 88 -12.90 -56.43 7.32
N THR A 89 -14.21 -56.61 7.20
CA THR A 89 -14.85 -57.76 6.54
C THR A 89 -15.58 -57.30 5.28
N ALA A 90 -16.09 -58.24 4.48
CA ALA A 90 -16.83 -57.90 3.27
C ALA A 90 -18.12 -57.09 3.54
N SER A 91 -18.66 -57.14 4.76
CA SER A 91 -19.91 -56.46 5.14
C SER A 91 -19.72 -55.31 6.13
N GLU A 92 -18.56 -55.19 6.79
CA GLU A 92 -18.34 -54.23 7.87
C GLU A 92 -16.91 -53.68 7.85
N GLU A 93 -16.78 -52.37 8.08
CA GLU A 93 -15.53 -51.61 7.97
C GLU A 93 -14.46 -51.97 9.03
N GLY A 94 -14.83 -52.69 10.09
CA GLY A 94 -13.95 -53.03 11.22
C GLY A 94 -13.71 -51.86 12.19
N PHE A 95 -13.37 -52.15 13.45
CA PHE A 95 -13.16 -51.10 14.46
C PHE A 95 -11.89 -50.28 14.24
N ASN A 96 -10.78 -50.88 13.79
CA ASN A 96 -9.51 -50.14 13.60
C ASN A 96 -9.67 -49.03 12.55
N LYS A 97 -10.29 -49.36 11.41
CA LYS A 97 -10.51 -48.38 10.33
C LYS A 97 -11.38 -47.20 10.79
N ARG A 98 -12.44 -47.47 11.56
CA ARG A 98 -13.31 -46.43 12.14
C ARG A 98 -12.57 -45.56 13.15
N PHE A 99 -11.72 -46.13 14.00
CA PHE A 99 -10.93 -45.35 14.94
C PHE A 99 -9.86 -44.51 14.24
N HIS A 100 -9.17 -45.03 13.22
CA HIS A 100 -8.25 -44.22 12.43
C HIS A 100 -8.95 -43.09 11.66
N ALA A 101 -10.18 -43.31 11.18
CA ALA A 101 -10.99 -42.23 10.62
C ALA A 101 -11.28 -41.14 11.65
N ILE A 102 -11.62 -41.52 12.89
CA ILE A 102 -11.80 -40.57 14.01
C ILE A 102 -10.50 -39.84 14.32
N GLU A 103 -9.35 -40.51 14.32
CA GLU A 103 -8.04 -39.86 14.52
C GLU A 103 -7.75 -38.82 13.44
N ALA A 104 -8.01 -39.15 12.17
CA ALA A 104 -7.85 -38.23 11.05
C ALA A 104 -8.77 -37.01 11.17
N ASP A 105 -10.05 -37.22 11.54
CA ASP A 105 -11.01 -36.13 11.76
C ASP A 105 -10.56 -35.22 12.93
N LEU A 106 -10.05 -35.81 14.02
CA LEU A 106 -9.51 -35.05 15.15
C LEU A 106 -8.26 -34.25 14.75
N ASP A 107 -7.35 -34.83 13.97
CA ASP A 107 -6.17 -34.14 13.46
C ASP A 107 -6.56 -32.96 12.55
N ALA A 108 -7.58 -33.14 11.70
CA ALA A 108 -8.15 -32.05 10.89
C ALA A 108 -8.74 -30.94 11.77
N LEU A 109 -9.57 -31.29 12.75
CA LEU A 109 -10.16 -30.31 13.68
C LEU A 109 -9.08 -29.53 14.44
N ILE A 110 -8.01 -30.20 14.89
CA ILE A 110 -6.88 -29.55 15.57
C ILE A 110 -6.18 -28.57 14.62
N ALA A 111 -5.99 -28.92 13.36
CA ALA A 111 -5.40 -28.04 12.36
C ALA A 111 -6.27 -26.80 12.13
N GLU A 112 -7.59 -26.95 12.05
CA GLU A 112 -8.52 -25.82 11.90
C GLU A 112 -8.51 -24.90 13.12
N VAL A 113 -8.51 -25.47 14.33
CA VAL A 113 -8.40 -24.68 15.57
C VAL A 113 -7.09 -23.90 15.59
N LYS A 114 -5.96 -24.54 15.25
CA LYS A 114 -4.65 -23.85 15.17
C LYS A 114 -4.67 -22.71 14.16
N ARG A 115 -5.28 -22.92 12.99
CA ARG A 115 -5.46 -21.87 11.97
C ARG A 115 -6.29 -20.70 12.51
N ALA A 116 -7.42 -20.97 13.16
CA ALA A 116 -8.26 -19.92 13.76
C ALA A 116 -7.51 -19.09 14.80
N PHE A 117 -6.69 -19.72 15.67
CA PHE A 117 -5.84 -18.98 16.62
C PHE A 117 -4.76 -18.14 15.92
N ALA A 118 -4.16 -18.64 14.84
CA ALA A 118 -3.21 -17.85 14.05
C ALA A 118 -3.88 -16.63 13.38
N GLU A 119 -5.09 -16.79 12.85
CA GLU A 119 -5.88 -15.69 12.28
C GLU A 119 -6.26 -14.65 13.33
N MET A 120 -6.66 -15.07 14.54
CA MET A 120 -6.92 -14.15 15.65
C MET A 120 -5.67 -13.38 16.09
N ALA A 121 -4.50 -14.04 16.09
CA ALA A 121 -3.23 -13.38 16.38
C ALA A 121 -2.89 -12.33 15.30
N ALA A 122 -3.09 -12.65 14.02
CA ALA A 122 -2.90 -11.72 12.92
C ALA A 122 -3.84 -10.50 13.02
N LEU A 123 -5.12 -10.73 13.34
CA LEU A 123 -6.10 -9.66 13.55
C LEU A 123 -5.67 -8.73 14.71
N ARG A 124 -5.19 -9.29 15.82
CA ARG A 124 -4.69 -8.51 16.94
C ARG A 124 -3.48 -7.66 16.56
N HIS A 125 -2.55 -8.22 15.78
CA HIS A 125 -1.39 -7.51 15.28
C HIS A 125 -1.81 -6.31 14.40
N GLN A 126 -2.75 -6.52 13.48
CA GLN A 126 -3.31 -5.43 12.65
C GLN A 126 -3.96 -4.34 13.50
N LEU A 127 -4.76 -4.73 14.51
CA LEU A 127 -5.41 -3.76 15.39
C LEU A 127 -4.39 -2.95 16.22
N ALA A 128 -3.32 -3.59 16.69
CA ALA A 128 -2.24 -2.90 17.41
C ALA A 128 -1.55 -1.86 16.52
N SER A 129 -1.26 -2.22 15.26
CA SER A 129 -0.71 -1.29 14.28
C SER A 129 -1.63 -0.09 14.04
N MET A 130 -2.94 -0.32 13.85
CA MET A 130 -3.91 0.75 13.64
C MET A 130 -3.98 1.72 14.84
N PHE A 131 -3.86 1.21 16.07
CA PHE A 131 -3.80 2.06 17.26
C PHE A 131 -2.51 2.87 17.30
N ASP A 132 -1.36 2.27 16.99
CA ASP A 132 -0.10 3.01 16.92
C ASP A 132 -0.14 4.13 15.87
N ASP A 133 -0.78 3.91 14.73
CA ASP A 133 -1.01 4.93 13.69
C ASP A 133 -1.90 6.07 14.19
N ILE A 134 -3.03 5.76 14.84
CA ILE A 134 -3.92 6.76 15.44
C ILE A 134 -3.17 7.59 16.49
N ARG A 135 -2.36 6.94 17.33
CA ARG A 135 -1.53 7.64 18.33
C ARG A 135 -0.54 8.58 17.65
N ALA A 136 0.15 8.11 16.61
CA ALA A 136 1.11 8.93 15.86
C ALA A 136 0.43 10.15 15.22
N GLU A 137 -0.75 9.95 14.63
CA GLU A 137 -1.50 11.02 13.96
C GLU A 137 -2.03 12.08 14.95
N ILE A 138 -2.56 11.66 16.10
CA ILE A 138 -2.98 12.60 17.16
C ILE A 138 -1.79 13.44 17.64
N ASN A 139 -0.64 12.80 17.87
CA ASN A 139 0.57 13.51 18.29
C ASN A 139 1.10 14.46 17.21
N ARG A 140 0.98 14.08 15.93
CA ARG A 140 1.32 14.94 14.79
C ARG A 140 0.41 16.18 14.75
N LEU A 141 -0.90 16.00 14.92
CA LEU A 141 -1.89 17.08 14.94
C LEU A 141 -1.68 18.02 16.13
N ASP A 142 -1.40 17.49 17.32
CA ASP A 142 -1.04 18.30 18.51
C ASP A 142 0.22 19.13 18.23
N GLY A 143 1.25 18.53 17.62
CA GLY A 143 2.45 19.24 17.16
C GLY A 143 2.14 20.41 16.22
N GLN A 144 1.27 20.20 15.23
CA GLN A 144 0.86 21.27 14.30
C GLN A 144 0.04 22.38 14.97
N LEU A 145 -0.80 22.04 15.94
CA LEU A 145 -1.58 23.02 16.69
C LEU A 145 -0.67 23.92 17.54
N VAL A 146 0.37 23.35 18.15
CA VAL A 146 1.39 24.11 18.86
C VAL A 146 2.18 25.00 17.89
N ASP A 147 2.63 24.48 16.75
CA ASP A 147 3.36 25.28 15.77
C ASP A 147 2.55 26.47 15.23
N THR A 148 1.26 26.27 14.96
CA THR A 148 0.37 27.34 14.44
C THR A 148 0.05 28.42 15.47
N THR A 149 0.07 28.10 16.77
CA THR A 149 -0.15 29.07 17.86
C THR A 149 1.12 29.83 18.24
N VAL A 150 2.30 29.21 18.09
CA VAL A 150 3.59 29.85 18.39
C VAL A 150 4.08 30.75 17.24
N ASN A 151 3.68 30.44 16.00
CA ASN A 151 4.04 31.22 14.81
C ASN A 151 2.77 31.51 13.99
N PRO A 152 1.89 32.42 14.47
CA PRO A 152 0.80 32.90 13.62
C PRO A 152 1.46 33.46 12.36
N ARG A 153 1.14 32.89 11.19
CA ARG A 153 1.74 33.31 9.91
C ARG A 153 1.79 34.85 9.88
N PRO A 154 2.98 35.48 9.87
CA PRO A 154 3.05 36.90 9.61
C PRO A 154 2.52 37.09 8.19
N ASP A 155 1.53 37.97 8.06
CA ASP A 155 0.99 38.46 6.80
C ASP A 155 0.10 37.50 5.99
N PHE A 156 -1.14 37.33 6.46
CA PHE A 156 -2.26 37.49 5.53
C PHE A 156 -2.64 38.97 5.47
N THR A 157 -1.74 39.81 4.95
CA THR A 157 -2.15 41.12 4.44
C THR A 157 -3.06 40.85 3.26
N VAL A 158 -4.37 41.01 3.48
CA VAL A 158 -5.33 41.14 2.39
C VAL A 158 -4.77 42.23 1.48
N PRO A 159 -4.40 41.94 0.21
CA PRO A 159 -3.88 42.97 -0.66
C PRO A 159 -4.91 44.10 -0.70
N PRO A 160 -4.49 45.38 -0.59
CA PRO A 160 -5.42 46.48 -0.68
C PRO A 160 -6.20 46.32 -1.98
N VAL A 161 -7.53 46.33 -1.87
CA VAL A 161 -8.43 46.34 -3.02
C VAL A 161 -7.98 47.50 -3.91
N PHE A 162 -7.38 47.18 -5.06
CA PHE A 162 -6.98 48.17 -6.05
C PHE A 162 -8.25 48.82 -6.62
N THR A 163 -8.69 49.90 -6.02
CA THR A 163 -9.60 50.86 -6.64
C THR A 163 -8.78 51.87 -7.44
N GLN A 164 -8.18 51.43 -8.53
CA GLN A 164 -7.73 52.37 -9.57
C GLN A 164 -8.44 52.06 -10.90
N PRO A 165 -8.96 53.09 -11.59
CA PRO A 165 -9.61 52.91 -12.87
C PRO A 165 -8.58 52.45 -13.90
N ILE A 166 -8.90 51.37 -14.61
CA ILE A 166 -8.08 50.82 -15.68
C ILE A 166 -7.97 51.86 -16.80
N ASP A 167 -6.77 52.38 -17.04
CA ASP A 167 -6.43 53.12 -18.27
C ASP A 167 -6.03 52.11 -19.36
N PRO A 168 -6.79 51.98 -20.46
CA PRO A 168 -6.58 50.94 -21.46
C PRO A 168 -5.46 51.22 -22.48
N ARG A 169 -4.49 52.13 -22.22
CA ARG A 169 -3.55 52.60 -23.27
C ARG A 169 -2.05 52.45 -23.01
N VAL A 170 -1.59 51.64 -22.05
CA VAL A 170 -0.15 51.43 -21.87
C VAL A 170 0.19 49.95 -21.74
N PHE A 171 0.46 49.31 -22.87
CA PHE A 171 1.28 48.10 -22.95
C PHE A 171 2.55 48.43 -23.73
N PRO A 172 3.74 48.46 -23.09
CA PRO A 172 5.01 48.39 -23.79
C PRO A 172 5.72 47.07 -23.50
N GLY A 173 6.06 46.37 -24.58
CA GLY A 173 7.36 45.70 -24.76
C GLY A 173 7.71 44.56 -23.82
N PHE A 174 7.49 43.33 -24.29
CA PHE A 174 8.23 42.16 -23.82
C PHE A 174 9.68 42.30 -24.31
N ASP A 175 10.64 42.47 -23.40
CA ASP A 175 12.08 42.45 -23.69
C ASP A 175 12.63 41.03 -23.43
N PRO A 176 13.00 40.26 -24.46
CA PRO A 176 13.52 38.90 -24.29
C PRO A 176 14.99 38.83 -23.83
N ALA A 177 15.62 39.94 -23.46
CA ALA A 177 17.06 39.99 -23.14
C ALA A 177 17.43 39.94 -21.65
N VAL A 178 16.53 39.58 -20.72
CA VAL A 178 16.87 39.46 -19.29
C VAL A 178 17.46 38.08 -18.99
N PRO A 179 18.75 37.97 -18.60
CA PRO A 179 19.34 36.70 -18.20
C PRO A 179 18.73 36.27 -16.86
N ILE A 180 18.11 35.10 -16.83
CA ILE A 180 17.67 34.46 -15.59
C ILE A 180 18.94 34.06 -14.83
N GLY A 181 19.27 34.80 -13.76
CA GLY A 181 20.38 34.47 -12.88
C GLY A 181 20.17 33.12 -12.18
N PRO A 182 21.25 32.46 -11.71
CA PRO A 182 21.13 31.14 -11.09
C PRO A 182 20.32 31.24 -9.79
N ILE A 183 19.32 30.36 -9.67
CA ILE A 183 18.59 30.14 -8.43
C ILE A 183 19.60 29.66 -7.38
N LYS A 184 20.01 30.57 -6.49
CA LYS A 184 20.77 30.26 -5.28
C LYS A 184 19.80 30.27 -4.10
N ASP A 185 19.22 29.11 -3.81
CA ASP A 185 19.02 28.69 -2.42
C ASP A 185 18.76 27.17 -2.37
N PRO A 186 19.64 26.42 -1.69
CA PRO A 186 19.12 25.68 -0.56
C PRO A 186 20.01 25.84 0.66
N PHE A 187 19.44 25.56 1.83
CA PHE A 187 20.04 25.48 3.17
C PHE A 187 19.89 26.73 4.05
N ARG A 188 18.85 26.71 4.88
CA ARG A 188 18.88 27.40 6.18
C ARG A 188 19.63 26.52 7.20
N PRO A 189 20.78 26.94 7.74
CA PRO A 189 21.44 26.23 8.82
C PRO A 189 20.80 26.63 10.15
N GLY A 190 20.32 25.65 10.93
CA GLY A 190 19.80 25.94 12.28
C GLY A 190 18.90 24.88 12.92
N VAL A 191 18.48 23.83 12.20
CA VAL A 191 17.65 22.78 12.83
C VAL A 191 18.57 21.74 13.48
N ILE A 192 18.58 21.72 14.81
CA ILE A 192 19.20 20.66 15.61
C ILE A 192 18.20 19.49 15.66
N TRP A 193 18.56 18.36 15.06
CA TRP A 193 17.68 17.20 14.91
C TRP A 193 17.85 16.20 16.07
N GLN A 194 16.75 15.78 16.69
CA GLN A 194 16.76 14.79 17.78
C GLN A 194 16.75 13.34 17.26
N PRO A 195 17.31 12.36 18.01
CA PRO A 195 17.72 11.05 17.48
C PRO A 195 16.63 9.99 17.26
N ASN A 196 15.35 10.27 17.57
CA ASN A 196 14.34 9.23 17.77
C ASN A 196 13.40 9.01 16.56
N ASP A 197 13.67 9.66 15.43
CA ASP A 197 12.81 9.75 14.24
C ASP A 197 13.52 9.23 12.97
N MET A 198 14.11 8.02 13.06
CA MET A 198 14.91 7.47 11.96
C MET A 198 14.11 6.67 10.93
N SER A 199 12.88 6.23 11.23
CA SER A 199 12.08 5.41 10.31
C SER A 199 11.30 6.19 9.25
N SER A 200 11.27 7.54 9.34
CA SER A 200 10.46 8.42 8.47
C SER A 200 11.26 9.11 7.34
N ARG A 201 12.55 8.80 7.15
CA ARG A 201 13.48 9.71 6.45
C ARG A 201 14.02 9.24 5.10
N ILE A 202 13.46 8.19 4.51
CA ILE A 202 13.69 7.90 3.09
C ILE A 202 12.55 8.49 2.27
N ILE A 203 12.87 9.49 1.45
CA ILE A 203 11.94 10.10 0.51
C ILE A 203 12.35 9.64 -0.88
N GLU A 204 11.56 8.76 -1.51
CA GLU A 204 11.76 8.38 -2.90
C GLU A 204 11.38 9.56 -3.81
N PHE A 205 12.20 9.85 -4.82
CA PHE A 205 11.95 10.96 -5.73
C PHE A 205 10.82 10.58 -6.70
N ALA A 206 9.82 11.44 -6.83
CA ALA A 206 8.72 11.23 -7.76
C ALA A 206 9.23 10.97 -9.19
N GLY A 207 8.78 9.86 -9.80
CA GLY A 207 9.17 9.46 -11.15
C GLY A 207 10.58 8.87 -11.29
N GLN A 208 11.29 8.62 -10.19
CA GLN A 208 12.60 7.94 -10.21
C GLN A 208 12.63 6.76 -9.23
N PRO A 209 12.06 5.61 -9.62
CA PRO A 209 12.04 4.42 -8.79
C PRO A 209 13.46 4.00 -8.41
N GLY A 210 13.65 3.70 -7.13
CA GLY A 210 14.92 3.34 -6.54
C GLY A 210 15.88 4.50 -6.33
N LYS A 211 15.47 5.75 -6.53
CA LYS A 211 16.27 6.92 -6.14
C LYS A 211 15.51 7.76 -5.12
N GLY A 212 16.21 8.19 -4.09
CA GLY A 212 15.61 8.99 -3.04
C GLY A 212 16.62 9.78 -2.25
N SER A 213 16.17 10.29 -1.12
CA SER A 213 16.99 10.95 -0.12
C SER A 213 16.84 10.22 1.20
N ALA A 214 17.94 9.74 1.77
CA ALA A 214 18.00 9.20 3.12
C ALA A 214 18.78 10.18 4.00
N PHE A 215 18.16 10.69 5.06
CA PHE A 215 18.79 11.67 5.96
C PHE A 215 19.30 12.93 5.24
N GLY A 216 18.59 13.37 4.20
CA GLY A 216 18.97 14.54 3.40
C GLY A 216 20.14 14.29 2.44
N LYS A 217 20.57 13.04 2.26
CA LYS A 217 21.61 12.64 1.31
C LYS A 217 21.02 11.78 0.19
N PRO A 218 21.50 11.93 -1.06
CA PRO A 218 21.09 11.03 -2.14
C PRO A 218 21.27 9.56 -1.73
N ALA A 219 20.25 8.77 -2.01
CA ALA A 219 20.20 7.36 -1.73
C ALA A 219 19.71 6.60 -2.96
N THR A 220 20.27 5.43 -3.21
CA THR A 220 19.84 4.53 -4.29
C THR A 220 19.41 3.20 -3.68
N ARG A 221 18.17 2.76 -3.92
CA ARG A 221 17.68 1.46 -3.48
C ARG A 221 18.41 0.38 -4.26
N LEU A 222 19.08 -0.51 -3.52
CA LEU A 222 19.82 -1.64 -4.06
C LEU A 222 18.90 -2.85 -4.26
N SER A 223 18.13 -3.18 -3.23
CA SER A 223 17.23 -4.33 -3.21
C SER A 223 16.08 -4.13 -2.22
N ARG A 224 15.04 -4.96 -2.37
CA ARG A 224 14.00 -5.19 -1.37
C ARG A 224 14.08 -6.65 -0.96
N GLU A 225 14.26 -6.90 0.34
CA GLU A 225 14.53 -8.24 0.88
C GLU A 225 13.68 -8.51 2.11
N VAL A 226 13.60 -9.78 2.52
CA VAL A 226 12.99 -10.17 3.80
C VAL A 226 14.11 -10.39 4.81
N PHE A 227 14.16 -9.58 5.87
CA PHE A 227 15.11 -9.72 6.96
C PHE A 227 14.37 -9.94 8.27
N SER A 228 14.64 -11.06 8.94
CA SER A 228 13.95 -11.46 10.18
C SER A 228 12.42 -11.51 10.07
N GLY A 229 11.90 -11.94 8.90
CA GLY A 229 10.46 -12.03 8.64
C GLY A 229 9.78 -10.71 8.29
N GLN A 230 10.51 -9.59 8.28
CA GLN A 230 10.00 -8.28 7.89
C GLN A 230 10.58 -7.87 6.54
N GLN A 231 9.77 -7.28 5.65
CA GLN A 231 10.31 -6.68 4.42
C GLN A 231 11.12 -5.43 4.74
N VAL A 232 12.30 -5.33 4.13
CA VAL A 232 13.21 -4.19 4.26
C VAL A 232 13.63 -3.71 2.87
N ASP A 233 13.72 -2.40 2.68
CA ASP A 233 14.44 -1.83 1.54
C ASP A 233 15.90 -1.60 1.94
N VAL A 234 16.82 -2.09 1.12
CA VAL A 234 18.27 -1.86 1.27
C VAL A 234 18.64 -0.68 0.39
N TRP A 235 19.18 0.38 0.98
CA TRP A 235 19.60 1.58 0.28
C TRP A 235 21.10 1.81 0.40
N SER A 236 21.73 2.19 -0.70
CA SER A 236 23.10 2.72 -0.74
C SER A 236 23.07 4.23 -0.60
N THR A 237 23.85 4.74 0.34
CA THR A 237 24.12 6.17 0.53
C THR A 237 25.62 6.42 0.52
N ASP A 238 26.04 7.67 0.43
CA ASP A 238 27.47 8.02 0.58
C ASP A 238 28.06 7.64 1.96
N ALA A 239 27.20 7.42 2.96
CA ALA A 239 27.59 7.00 4.31
C ALA A 239 27.61 5.47 4.49
N GLY A 240 27.22 4.70 3.47
CA GLY A 240 27.13 3.23 3.51
C GLY A 240 25.72 2.71 3.20
N MET A 241 25.51 1.43 3.47
CA MET A 241 24.22 0.77 3.29
C MET A 241 23.33 0.95 4.52
N ILE A 242 22.06 1.21 4.30
CA ILE A 242 21.04 1.25 5.34
C ILE A 242 19.92 0.27 4.97
N MET A 243 19.44 -0.48 5.96
CA MET A 243 18.22 -1.29 5.84
C MET A 243 17.13 -0.51 6.54
N VAL A 244 16.12 -0.13 5.78
CA VAL A 244 14.94 0.51 6.35
C VAL A 244 13.83 -0.51 6.24
N PRO A 245 13.13 -0.84 7.34
CA PRO A 245 11.90 -1.59 7.22
C PRO A 245 11.08 -0.97 6.11
N VAL A 246 10.53 -1.79 5.23
CA VAL A 246 9.29 -1.40 4.58
C VAL A 246 8.33 -1.33 5.75
N GLN A 247 8.35 -0.18 6.47
CA GLN A 247 7.14 0.31 7.06
C GLN A 247 6.17 0.15 5.91
N SER A 248 5.01 -0.44 6.17
CA SER A 248 3.86 0.06 5.47
C SER A 248 3.93 1.57 5.67
N ALA A 249 4.64 2.26 4.77
CA ALA A 249 4.14 3.46 4.21
C ALA A 249 2.64 3.20 4.06
N GLN A 250 1.87 4.25 4.00
CA GLN A 250 0.86 4.16 2.99
C GLN A 250 1.60 3.94 1.66
N VAL A 251 2.06 2.69 1.41
CA VAL A 251 2.23 2.10 0.12
C VAL A 251 0.88 2.44 -0.43
N VAL A 252 0.87 3.37 -1.36
CA VAL A 252 -0.29 3.58 -2.21
C VAL A 252 -0.37 2.28 -2.99
N THR A 253 -0.84 1.21 -2.33
CA THR A 253 -1.19 -0.10 -2.89
C THR A 253 -2.23 0.12 -3.99
N GLY A 254 -2.90 1.28 -3.92
CA GLY A 254 -3.53 1.98 -5.02
C GLY A 254 -2.73 1.87 -6.32
N ASP A 255 -1.56 2.48 -6.49
CA ASP A 255 -1.02 2.71 -7.83
C ASP A 255 -0.75 1.43 -8.64
N ALA A 256 -0.19 0.39 -8.01
CA ALA A 256 0.15 -0.83 -8.70
C ALA A 256 -1.09 -1.68 -9.03
N THR A 257 -2.02 -1.78 -8.06
CA THR A 257 -3.31 -2.45 -8.28
C THR A 257 -4.14 -1.66 -9.28
N HIS A 258 -4.11 -0.32 -9.23
CA HIS A 258 -4.80 0.56 -10.16
C HIS A 258 -4.26 0.40 -11.58
N GLY A 259 -2.95 0.21 -11.78
CA GLY A 259 -2.40 -0.09 -13.11
C GLY A 259 -2.96 -1.38 -13.71
N LEU A 260 -2.94 -2.48 -12.94
CA LEU A 260 -3.51 -3.76 -13.37
C LEU A 260 -5.04 -3.66 -13.60
N MET A 261 -5.75 -3.00 -12.69
CA MET A 261 -7.20 -2.83 -12.79
C MET A 261 -7.59 -1.93 -13.96
N ARG A 262 -6.82 -0.87 -14.24
CA ARG A 262 -7.02 -0.01 -15.41
C ARG A 262 -6.84 -0.79 -16.72
N ALA A 263 -5.80 -1.62 -16.82
CA ALA A 263 -5.63 -2.52 -17.96
C ALA A 263 -6.79 -3.51 -18.09
N ALA A 264 -7.21 -4.11 -16.98
CA ALA A 264 -8.34 -5.02 -16.95
C ALA A 264 -9.65 -4.35 -17.39
N ASN A 265 -9.94 -3.16 -16.85
CA ASN A 265 -11.15 -2.39 -17.16
C ASN A 265 -11.16 -1.95 -18.63
N ALA A 266 -10.02 -1.53 -19.18
CA ALA A 266 -9.90 -1.26 -20.61
C ALA A 266 -10.19 -2.50 -21.46
N ALA A 267 -9.65 -3.67 -21.09
CA ALA A 267 -9.92 -4.94 -21.76
C ALA A 267 -11.41 -5.34 -21.67
N GLY A 268 -12.01 -5.22 -20.50
CA GLY A 268 -13.43 -5.48 -20.27
C GLY A 268 -14.32 -4.58 -21.13
N TRP A 269 -14.05 -3.28 -21.11
CA TRP A 269 -14.80 -2.33 -21.92
C TRP A 269 -14.66 -2.63 -23.42
N MET A 270 -13.46 -2.92 -23.92
CA MET A 270 -13.24 -3.28 -25.32
C MET A 270 -13.99 -4.56 -25.72
N ALA A 271 -14.02 -5.57 -24.85
CA ALA A 271 -14.73 -6.82 -25.13
C ALA A 271 -16.26 -6.61 -25.23
N SER A 272 -16.85 -5.80 -24.34
CA SER A 272 -18.28 -5.46 -24.41
C SER A 272 -18.63 -4.49 -25.55
N ASN A 273 -17.64 -3.75 -26.07
CA ASN A 273 -17.85 -2.72 -27.09
C ASN A 273 -17.07 -3.03 -28.39
N ALA A 274 -16.85 -4.32 -28.69
CA ALA A 274 -15.97 -4.74 -29.79
C ALA A 274 -16.32 -4.10 -31.13
N GLU A 275 -17.61 -3.93 -31.43
CA GLU A 275 -18.07 -3.29 -32.66
C GLU A 275 -17.82 -1.77 -32.67
N THR A 276 -18.03 -1.10 -31.53
CA THR A 276 -17.70 0.32 -31.37
C THR A 276 -16.20 0.55 -31.55
N VAL A 277 -15.36 -0.31 -30.94
CA VAL A 277 -13.91 -0.25 -31.09
C VAL A 277 -13.54 -0.46 -32.55
N ARG A 278 -14.02 -1.55 -33.18
CA ARG A 278 -13.76 -1.85 -34.60
C ARG A 278 -14.19 -0.72 -35.53
N THR A 279 -15.35 -0.11 -35.29
CA THR A 279 -15.83 1.04 -36.07
C THR A 279 -14.99 2.28 -35.85
N ALA A 280 -14.58 2.55 -34.61
CA ALA A 280 -13.74 3.69 -34.28
C ALA A 280 -12.36 3.56 -34.94
N VAL A 281 -11.63 2.49 -34.66
CA VAL A 281 -10.25 2.36 -35.15
C VAL A 281 -10.16 1.91 -36.62
N GLY A 282 -11.21 1.28 -37.15
CA GLY A 282 -11.29 0.76 -38.53
C GLY A 282 -10.88 -0.71 -38.65
N GLU A 283 -11.04 -1.29 -39.85
CA GLU A 283 -10.57 -2.66 -40.18
C GLU A 283 -9.09 -2.72 -40.60
N ALA A 284 -8.43 -1.56 -40.71
CA ALA A 284 -7.03 -1.45 -41.06
C ALA A 284 -6.14 -1.47 -39.79
N PRO A 285 -4.84 -1.77 -39.94
CA PRO A 285 -3.89 -1.50 -38.87
C PRO A 285 -4.02 -0.05 -38.42
N PHE A 286 -4.08 0.18 -37.11
CA PHE A 286 -4.26 1.48 -36.50
C PHE A 286 -3.14 1.76 -35.50
N THR A 287 -2.91 3.04 -35.21
CA THR A 287 -1.86 3.47 -34.29
C THR A 287 -2.41 3.75 -32.89
N ILE A 288 -1.52 3.83 -31.89
CA ILE A 288 -1.91 4.28 -30.54
C ILE A 288 -2.48 5.71 -30.56
N GLU A 289 -2.01 6.56 -31.47
CA GLU A 289 -2.51 7.92 -31.66
C GLU A 289 -3.96 7.92 -32.18
N ASP A 290 -4.29 7.01 -33.10
CA ASP A 290 -5.67 6.80 -33.55
C ASP A 290 -6.56 6.36 -32.38
N ALA A 291 -6.09 5.41 -31.57
CA ALA A 291 -6.83 4.94 -30.40
C ALA A 291 -7.03 6.07 -29.36
N ARG A 292 -6.00 6.86 -29.05
CA ARG A 292 -6.11 8.00 -28.13
C ARG A 292 -7.10 9.05 -28.63
N THR A 293 -7.06 9.34 -29.93
CA THR A 293 -7.95 10.36 -30.52
C THR A 293 -9.41 9.89 -30.52
N LYS A 294 -9.66 8.61 -30.83
CA LYS A 294 -11.02 8.11 -31.06
C LYS A 294 -11.68 7.49 -29.84
N LEU A 295 -10.88 6.91 -28.94
CA LEU A 295 -11.35 6.22 -27.74
C LEU A 295 -10.99 6.98 -26.45
N GLY A 296 -10.07 7.96 -26.49
CA GLY A 296 -9.47 8.53 -25.29
C GLY A 296 -10.44 9.19 -24.30
N ASP A 297 -11.57 9.72 -24.77
CA ASP A 297 -12.60 10.34 -23.92
C ASP A 297 -13.66 9.37 -23.39
N VAL A 298 -13.59 8.10 -23.79
CA VAL A 298 -14.45 7.06 -23.21
C VAL A 298 -14.13 6.93 -21.71
N VAL A 299 -15.18 6.92 -20.89
CA VAL A 299 -15.08 6.68 -19.45
C VAL A 299 -15.28 5.19 -19.20
N LEU A 300 -14.32 4.57 -18.51
CA LEU A 300 -14.32 3.18 -18.10
C LEU A 300 -15.23 2.95 -16.88
N ASP A 301 -15.49 1.69 -16.55
CA ASP A 301 -16.37 1.29 -15.43
C ASP A 301 -15.90 1.82 -14.05
N ASP A 302 -14.62 2.13 -13.91
CA ASP A 302 -14.03 2.72 -12.70
C ASP A 302 -14.02 4.27 -12.70
N GLY A 303 -14.60 4.90 -13.72
CA GLY A 303 -14.64 6.36 -13.88
C GLY A 303 -13.37 6.96 -14.49
N THR A 304 -12.33 6.17 -14.75
CA THR A 304 -11.12 6.66 -15.44
C THR A 304 -11.35 6.83 -16.94
N LYS A 305 -10.54 7.64 -17.60
CA LYS A 305 -10.61 7.77 -19.06
C LYS A 305 -9.81 6.66 -19.71
N PHE A 306 -10.27 6.20 -20.88
CA PHE A 306 -9.53 5.24 -21.69
C PHE A 306 -8.14 5.77 -22.07
N SER A 307 -8.00 7.09 -22.25
CA SER A 307 -6.69 7.75 -22.47
C SER A 307 -5.69 7.52 -21.34
N ASP A 308 -6.14 7.36 -20.09
CA ASP A 308 -5.26 7.06 -18.95
C ASP A 308 -4.65 5.66 -19.11
N ALA A 309 -5.42 4.68 -19.62
CA ALA A 309 -4.92 3.32 -19.90
C ALA A 309 -3.95 3.30 -21.09
N LEU A 310 -4.11 4.22 -22.04
CA LEU A 310 -3.24 4.36 -23.22
C LEU A 310 -1.96 5.15 -22.94
N ALA A 311 -1.84 5.79 -21.77
CA ALA A 311 -0.73 6.68 -21.45
C ALA A 311 0.62 5.95 -21.36
N GLN A 312 0.61 4.66 -20.97
CA GLN A 312 1.83 3.87 -20.83
C GLN A 312 2.27 3.19 -22.14
N VAL A 313 1.40 3.15 -23.15
CA VAL A 313 1.69 2.50 -24.43
C VAL A 313 2.60 3.41 -25.27
N PRO A 314 3.73 2.91 -25.82
CA PRO A 314 4.66 3.74 -26.59
C PRO A 314 4.02 4.32 -27.86
N ASP A 315 4.36 5.58 -28.16
CA ASP A 315 3.94 6.28 -29.37
C ASP A 315 4.39 5.53 -30.65
N GLY A 316 3.58 5.62 -31.70
CA GLY A 316 3.81 4.93 -32.97
C GLY A 316 3.59 3.42 -32.94
N THR A 317 3.18 2.83 -31.81
CA THR A 317 2.81 1.40 -31.75
C THR A 317 1.61 1.16 -32.68
N GLN A 318 1.72 0.13 -33.52
CA GLN A 318 0.68 -0.28 -34.46
C GLN A 318 -0.01 -1.55 -33.98
N PHE A 319 -1.32 -1.61 -34.20
CA PHE A 319 -2.19 -2.71 -33.82
C PHE A 319 -2.96 -3.22 -35.02
N VAL A 320 -3.13 -4.54 -35.15
CA VAL A 320 -3.94 -5.14 -36.21
C VAL A 320 -5.37 -5.36 -35.72
N THR A 321 -5.53 -5.68 -34.43
CA THR A 321 -6.81 -6.02 -33.81
C THR A 321 -7.00 -5.27 -32.49
N PRO A 322 -8.25 -5.12 -32.01
CA PRO A 322 -8.52 -4.64 -30.66
C PRO A 322 -7.85 -5.46 -29.55
N ASP A 323 -7.69 -6.77 -29.76
CA ASP A 323 -7.03 -7.65 -28.80
C ASP A 323 -5.52 -7.33 -28.68
N ASP A 324 -4.88 -6.92 -29.78
CA ASP A 324 -3.49 -6.44 -29.76
C ASP A 324 -3.34 -5.18 -28.91
N LEU A 325 -4.32 -4.26 -29.00
CA LEU A 325 -4.36 -3.06 -28.16
C LEU A 325 -4.52 -3.41 -26.69
N ALA A 326 -5.44 -4.32 -26.35
CA ALA A 326 -5.65 -4.78 -24.98
C ALA A 326 -4.40 -5.44 -24.38
N ALA A 327 -3.73 -6.28 -25.18
CA ALA A 327 -2.46 -6.90 -24.80
C ALA A 327 -1.37 -5.84 -24.57
N ALA A 328 -1.26 -4.84 -25.45
CA ALA A 328 -0.26 -3.79 -25.32
C ALA A 328 -0.47 -2.86 -24.12
N ILE A 329 -1.72 -2.53 -23.78
CA ILE A 329 -2.06 -1.81 -22.54
C ILE A 329 -1.61 -2.64 -21.33
N THR A 330 -1.99 -3.93 -21.30
CA THR A 330 -1.63 -4.84 -20.20
C THR A 330 -0.11 -4.98 -20.03
N ASP A 331 0.63 -5.15 -21.13
CA ASP A 331 2.09 -5.24 -21.14
C ASP A 331 2.74 -3.93 -20.66
N SER A 332 2.21 -2.78 -21.09
CA SER A 332 2.75 -1.46 -20.74
C SER A 332 2.52 -1.10 -19.27
N GLU A 333 1.32 -1.36 -18.74
CA GLU A 333 1.00 -1.18 -17.32
C GLU A 333 1.83 -2.11 -16.43
N SER A 334 1.96 -3.38 -16.82
CA SER A 334 2.82 -4.34 -16.10
C SER A 334 4.28 -3.89 -16.11
N ALA A 335 4.79 -3.38 -17.23
CA ALA A 335 6.14 -2.84 -17.33
C ALA A 335 6.32 -1.56 -16.49
N ALA A 336 5.28 -0.74 -16.34
CA ALA A 336 5.30 0.43 -15.46
C ALA A 336 5.38 0.02 -13.98
N ILE A 337 4.58 -0.96 -13.55
CA ILE A 337 4.60 -1.51 -12.18
C ILE A 337 5.98 -2.06 -11.83
N VAL A 338 6.57 -2.86 -12.72
CA VAL A 338 7.92 -3.41 -12.54
C VAL A 338 8.95 -2.30 -12.44
N ARG A 339 8.90 -1.32 -13.35
CA ARG A 339 9.82 -0.17 -13.34
C ARG A 339 9.72 0.62 -12.05
N ASN A 340 8.53 0.72 -11.47
CA ASN A 340 8.27 1.43 -10.22
C ASN A 340 8.66 0.62 -8.97
N GLY A 341 9.10 -0.64 -9.11
CA GLY A 341 9.44 -1.50 -7.99
C GLY A 341 8.23 -1.94 -7.16
N GLN A 342 7.02 -1.83 -7.71
CA GLN A 342 5.76 -2.15 -7.01
C GLN A 342 5.27 -3.58 -7.29
N THR A 343 6.12 -4.42 -7.88
CA THR A 343 5.82 -5.78 -8.33
C THR A 343 5.20 -6.64 -7.24
N LEU A 344 5.82 -6.64 -6.06
CA LEU A 344 5.43 -7.52 -4.95
C LEU A 344 4.10 -7.07 -4.33
N ASP A 345 3.88 -5.76 -4.23
CA ASP A 345 2.63 -5.18 -3.73
C ASP A 345 1.45 -5.49 -4.65
N ALA A 346 1.64 -5.36 -5.97
CA ALA A 346 0.63 -5.72 -6.96
C ALA A 346 0.26 -7.21 -6.91
N ILE A 347 1.26 -8.07 -6.77
CA ILE A 347 1.06 -9.53 -6.65
C ILE A 347 0.32 -9.87 -5.35
N VAL A 348 0.72 -9.32 -4.20
CA VAL A 348 0.06 -9.59 -2.92
C VAL A 348 -1.39 -9.08 -2.93
N ALA A 349 -1.61 -7.86 -3.42
CA ALA A 349 -2.94 -7.25 -3.45
C ALA A 349 -3.92 -8.00 -4.37
N ALA A 350 -3.46 -8.38 -5.57
CA ALA A 350 -4.32 -9.04 -6.54
C ALA A 350 -4.55 -10.52 -6.21
N VAL A 351 -3.49 -11.27 -5.93
CA VAL A 351 -3.53 -12.75 -5.88
C VAL A 351 -3.52 -13.33 -4.45
N GLY A 352 -3.45 -12.46 -3.44
CA GLY A 352 -3.30 -12.91 -2.05
C GLY A 352 -2.01 -13.72 -1.84
N PHE A 353 -0.97 -13.42 -2.63
CA PHE A 353 0.25 -14.21 -2.72
C PHE A 353 0.90 -14.42 -1.36
N SER A 354 1.24 -15.67 -1.04
CA SER A 354 1.93 -16.03 0.18
C SER A 354 3.43 -16.21 -0.09
N SER A 355 4.29 -15.99 0.91
CA SER A 355 5.74 -16.19 0.76
C SER A 355 6.16 -17.64 0.45
N GLY A 356 5.22 -18.60 0.44
CA GLY A 356 5.46 -20.01 0.10
C GLY A 356 5.33 -20.33 -1.39
N ASP A 357 4.75 -19.44 -2.20
CA ASP A 357 4.53 -19.69 -3.62
C ASP A 357 5.82 -19.48 -4.42
N ALA A 358 6.29 -20.54 -5.07
CA ALA A 358 7.54 -20.50 -5.84
C ALA A 358 7.43 -19.66 -7.12
N SER A 359 6.22 -19.35 -7.59
CA SER A 359 5.95 -18.55 -8.80
C SER A 359 4.56 -17.97 -8.85
N VAL A 360 4.42 -16.72 -9.34
CA VAL A 360 3.12 -16.12 -9.67
C VAL A 360 2.32 -16.99 -10.65
N GLN A 361 2.99 -17.64 -11.59
CA GLN A 361 2.34 -18.49 -12.58
C GLN A 361 1.73 -19.77 -11.97
N ASP A 362 2.28 -20.22 -10.85
CA ASP A 362 1.88 -21.47 -10.18
C ASP A 362 0.84 -21.23 -9.09
N VAL A 363 0.54 -19.96 -8.79
CA VAL A 363 -0.47 -19.56 -7.81
C VAL A 363 -1.82 -20.12 -8.24
N GLN A 364 -2.48 -20.81 -7.32
CA GLN A 364 -3.79 -21.39 -7.55
C GLN A 364 -4.85 -20.30 -7.73
N ILE A 365 -5.77 -20.50 -8.67
CA ILE A 365 -6.86 -19.57 -8.93
C ILE A 365 -7.77 -19.39 -7.69
N ASP A 366 -7.79 -20.38 -6.81
CA ASP A 366 -8.53 -20.39 -5.54
C ASP A 366 -8.08 -19.27 -4.58
N SER A 367 -6.83 -18.81 -4.67
CA SER A 367 -6.33 -17.70 -3.85
C SER A 367 -6.63 -16.32 -4.45
N PHE A 368 -7.21 -16.27 -5.65
CA PHE A 368 -7.34 -15.03 -6.41
C PHE A 368 -8.50 -14.17 -5.87
N ARG A 369 -8.16 -13.16 -5.06
CA ARG A 369 -9.12 -12.36 -4.30
C ARG A 369 -9.95 -11.39 -5.16
N SER A 370 -9.46 -11.06 -6.35
CA SER A 370 -10.19 -10.21 -7.30
C SER A 370 -11.35 -10.93 -7.98
N LEU A 371 -11.44 -12.26 -7.85
CA LEU A 371 -12.53 -13.08 -8.38
C LEU A 371 -13.55 -13.36 -7.29
N ASP A 372 -14.83 -13.48 -7.63
CA ASP A 372 -15.80 -14.07 -6.71
C ASP A 372 -15.66 -15.60 -6.66
N GLU A 373 -16.31 -16.22 -5.67
CA GLU A 373 -16.25 -17.68 -5.48
C GLU A 373 -16.81 -18.45 -6.68
N GLY A 374 -17.88 -17.96 -7.31
CA GLY A 374 -18.47 -18.58 -8.48
C GLY A 374 -17.52 -18.57 -9.68
N GLN A 375 -16.85 -17.45 -9.92
CA GLN A 375 -15.84 -17.32 -10.97
C GLN A 375 -14.64 -18.24 -10.76
N ARG A 376 -14.12 -18.35 -9.52
CA ARG A 376 -13.01 -19.27 -9.21
C ARG A 376 -13.40 -20.72 -9.45
N ASN A 377 -14.57 -21.13 -8.97
CA ASN A 377 -15.09 -22.48 -9.17
C ASN A 377 -15.30 -22.79 -10.66
N ALA A 378 -15.80 -21.83 -11.43
CA ALA A 378 -15.98 -21.95 -12.87
C ALA A 378 -14.66 -22.15 -13.62
N LEU A 379 -13.62 -21.37 -13.29
CA LEU A 379 -12.29 -21.51 -13.87
C LEU A 379 -11.65 -22.84 -13.51
N SER A 380 -11.75 -23.24 -12.24
CA SER A 380 -11.23 -24.52 -11.73
C SER A 380 -11.89 -25.71 -12.44
N ALA A 381 -13.22 -25.68 -12.60
CA ALA A 381 -13.96 -26.70 -13.34
C ALA A 381 -13.59 -26.77 -14.83
N ALA A 382 -13.15 -25.66 -15.42
CA ALA A 382 -12.64 -25.60 -16.78
C ALA A 382 -11.14 -25.99 -16.91
N GLY A 383 -10.49 -26.38 -15.82
CA GLY A 383 -9.07 -26.74 -15.78
C GLY A 383 -8.11 -25.55 -15.76
N ILE A 384 -8.62 -24.32 -15.56
CA ILE A 384 -7.83 -23.09 -15.44
C ILE A 384 -7.49 -22.89 -13.96
N ASN A 385 -6.63 -23.76 -13.45
CA ASN A 385 -6.35 -23.86 -12.01
C ASN A 385 -5.27 -22.89 -11.51
N THR A 386 -4.50 -22.26 -12.40
CA THR A 386 -3.41 -21.37 -12.02
C THR A 386 -3.47 -20.03 -12.74
N VAL A 387 -2.82 -19.01 -12.18
CA VAL A 387 -2.67 -17.70 -12.84
C VAL A 387 -1.94 -17.84 -14.18
N GLY A 388 -0.97 -18.75 -14.28
CA GLY A 388 -0.30 -19.09 -15.54
C GLY A 388 -1.27 -19.64 -16.58
N ALA A 389 -2.12 -20.59 -16.20
CA ALA A 389 -3.16 -21.12 -17.09
C ALA A 389 -4.16 -20.02 -17.51
N LEU A 390 -4.56 -19.16 -16.58
CA LEU A 390 -5.46 -18.05 -16.86
C LEU A 390 -4.85 -17.05 -17.84
N ALA A 391 -3.56 -16.72 -17.70
CA ALA A 391 -2.86 -15.81 -18.61
C ALA A 391 -2.78 -16.34 -20.06
N GLN A 392 -2.82 -17.66 -20.25
CA GLN A 392 -2.81 -18.31 -21.55
C GLN A 392 -4.22 -18.52 -22.13
N ALA A 393 -5.26 -18.44 -21.30
CA ALA A 393 -6.63 -18.58 -21.75
C ALA A 393 -7.03 -17.39 -22.64
N ASP A 394 -7.88 -17.66 -23.63
CA ASP A 394 -8.58 -16.61 -24.36
C ASP A 394 -9.87 -16.19 -23.63
N THR A 395 -10.36 -14.99 -23.96
CA THR A 395 -11.56 -14.42 -23.35
C THR A 395 -12.80 -15.29 -23.57
N ALA A 396 -12.90 -15.96 -24.73
CA ALA A 396 -14.06 -16.79 -25.05
C ALA A 396 -14.08 -18.07 -24.19
N ALA A 397 -12.92 -18.70 -23.97
CA ALA A 397 -12.76 -19.85 -23.11
C ALA A 397 -13.15 -19.53 -21.66
N VAL A 398 -12.71 -18.39 -21.13
CA VAL A 398 -13.08 -17.95 -19.78
C VAL A 398 -14.59 -17.64 -19.69
N ASN A 399 -15.17 -16.95 -20.68
CA ASN A 399 -16.60 -16.67 -20.70
C ASN A 399 -17.45 -17.96 -20.82
N ASN A 400 -16.97 -18.94 -21.58
CA ASN A 400 -17.60 -20.25 -21.70
C ASN A 400 -17.52 -21.02 -20.37
N ALA A 401 -16.39 -20.93 -19.66
CA ALA A 401 -16.26 -21.51 -18.32
C ALA A 401 -17.27 -20.91 -17.34
N PHE A 402 -17.43 -19.58 -17.32
CA PHE A 402 -18.43 -18.90 -16.51
C PHE A 402 -19.85 -19.35 -16.86
N THR A 403 -20.18 -19.40 -18.15
CA THR A 403 -21.51 -19.83 -18.62
C THR A 403 -21.80 -21.30 -18.27
N ALA A 404 -20.80 -22.19 -18.40
CA ALA A 404 -20.92 -23.61 -18.07
C ALA A 404 -21.17 -23.84 -16.57
N ALA A 405 -20.67 -22.94 -15.71
CA ALA A 405 -20.94 -22.94 -14.28
C ALA A 405 -22.27 -22.29 -13.87
N GLY A 406 -23.08 -21.86 -14.85
CA GLY A 406 -24.38 -21.22 -14.61
C GLY A 406 -24.31 -19.72 -14.28
N LEU A 407 -23.15 -19.09 -14.45
CA LEU A 407 -23.04 -17.62 -14.39
C LEU A 407 -23.61 -17.01 -15.67
N ALA A 408 -24.14 -15.78 -15.56
CA ALA A 408 -24.61 -15.06 -16.73
C ALA A 408 -23.44 -14.79 -17.70
N PRO A 409 -23.63 -14.89 -19.03
CA PRO A 409 -22.60 -14.54 -20.00
C PRO A 409 -22.12 -13.10 -19.78
N ASP A 410 -20.82 -12.93 -19.55
CA ASP A 410 -20.19 -11.63 -19.28
C ASP A 410 -18.81 -11.57 -19.99
N PRO A 411 -18.78 -11.25 -21.30
CA PRO A 411 -17.53 -11.15 -22.04
C PRO A 411 -16.60 -10.05 -21.50
N ALA A 412 -17.13 -8.97 -20.91
CA ALA A 412 -16.32 -7.95 -20.25
C ALA A 412 -15.66 -8.47 -18.98
N GLY A 413 -16.42 -9.17 -18.13
CA GLY A 413 -15.89 -9.88 -16.97
C GLY A 413 -14.78 -10.85 -17.35
N ALA A 414 -15.02 -11.71 -18.34
CA ALA A 414 -14.02 -12.65 -18.81
C ALA A 414 -12.74 -11.95 -19.32
N ALA A 415 -12.87 -10.87 -20.10
CA ALA A 415 -11.72 -10.13 -20.61
C ALA A 415 -10.93 -9.44 -19.50
N ARG A 416 -11.61 -8.87 -18.49
CA ARG A 416 -10.98 -8.32 -17.28
C ARG A 416 -10.10 -9.38 -16.59
N VAL A 417 -10.67 -10.56 -16.36
CA VAL A 417 -9.99 -11.65 -15.64
C VAL A 417 -8.77 -12.16 -16.42
N VAL A 418 -8.90 -12.35 -17.74
CA VAL A 418 -7.77 -12.73 -18.60
C VAL A 418 -6.67 -11.65 -18.59
N ALA A 419 -7.04 -10.37 -18.69
CA ALA A 419 -6.08 -9.26 -18.65
C ALA A 419 -5.33 -9.18 -17.31
N LEU A 420 -6.03 -9.38 -16.18
CA LEU A 420 -5.40 -9.49 -14.87
C LEU A 420 -4.40 -10.65 -14.80
N GLY A 421 -4.79 -11.84 -15.26
CA GLY A 421 -3.90 -13.01 -15.31
C GLY A 421 -2.64 -12.73 -16.14
N LYS A 422 -2.80 -12.16 -17.34
CA LYS A 422 -1.68 -11.77 -18.21
C LYS A 422 -0.77 -10.76 -17.53
N GLY A 423 -1.32 -9.70 -16.94
CA GLY A 423 -0.54 -8.68 -16.26
C GLY A 423 0.29 -9.24 -15.11
N LEU A 424 -0.31 -10.09 -14.28
CA LEU A 424 0.37 -10.72 -13.14
C LEU A 424 1.53 -11.62 -13.56
N VAL A 425 1.37 -12.41 -14.61
CA VAL A 425 2.46 -13.26 -15.12
C VAL A 425 3.65 -12.42 -15.60
N LYS A 426 3.39 -11.23 -16.16
CA LYS A 426 4.42 -10.32 -16.66
C LYS A 426 5.21 -9.64 -15.55
N LEU A 427 4.60 -9.45 -14.37
CA LEU A 427 5.26 -8.83 -13.22
C LEU A 427 6.52 -9.58 -12.76
N ARG A 428 6.62 -10.90 -12.97
CA ARG A 428 7.76 -11.72 -12.52
C ARG A 428 8.89 -11.89 -13.53
N GLN A 429 8.65 -11.65 -14.83
CA GLN A 429 9.59 -12.06 -15.89
C GLN A 429 10.82 -11.15 -16.05
N ARG A 430 11.10 -10.23 -15.12
CA ARG A 430 12.26 -9.34 -15.11
C ARG A 430 12.79 -9.18 -13.70
#